data_AF-A0A2T6VHA7-F1
#
_entry.id   AF-A0A2T6VHA7-F1
#
_cell.length_a   1.000
_cell.length_b   1.000
_cell.length_c   1.000
_cell.angle_alpha   90.00
_cell.angle_beta   90.00
_cell.angle_gamma   90.00
#
_symmetry.space_group_name_H-M   'P 1'
#
loop_
_entity.id
_entity.type
_entity.pdbx_description
1 polymer ?
#
loop_
_entity_poly.entity_id
_entity_poly.type
_entity_poly.pdbx_seq_one_letter_code
_entity_poly.pdbx_strand_id
1 'polypeptide(L)'
;MPINPLYLFPNLFTASSIFLGMMSIFYASSYQFVMACWLVVASLILDGLDGRVARLTNTTSKFGIEFDSLADVIAFGVAPSLIAYFYVGYNFGRIGMAVSALFVIFGAIRLARFNISTNTSDPYSFIGIPIPAAAVLVVLCVLLDNKYHFLEGNTEKLFLSFIV
;
A
#
# COMPACT_ATOMS: atom_id res chain seq x y z
N MET A 1 10.42 20.10 -24.33
CA MET A 1 10.22 20.68 -22.99
C MET A 1 11.48 20.44 -22.18
N PRO A 2 12.15 21.46 -21.62
CA PRO A 2 13.33 21.24 -20.80
C PRO A 2 12.86 20.50 -19.53
N ILE A 3 13.37 19.30 -19.33
CA ILE A 3 13.03 18.46 -18.18
C ILE A 3 13.84 19.01 -17.00
N ASN A 4 13.23 19.82 -16.15
CA ASN A 4 13.91 20.35 -14.97
C ASN A 4 14.23 19.18 -14.03
N PRO A 5 15.52 18.98 -13.63
CA PRO A 5 15.94 17.85 -12.80
C PRO A 5 15.25 17.84 -11.42
N LEU A 6 14.69 18.97 -11.00
CA LEU A 6 13.93 19.12 -9.76
C LEU A 6 12.61 18.31 -9.74
N TYR A 7 12.02 18.02 -10.90
CA TYR A 7 10.84 17.13 -11.00
C TYR A 7 11.20 15.64 -11.12
N LEU A 8 12.49 15.33 -11.37
CA LEU A 8 12.96 13.95 -11.49
C LEU A 8 13.09 13.30 -10.12
N PHE A 9 13.53 14.06 -9.11
CA PHE A 9 13.76 13.53 -7.77
C PHE A 9 12.50 12.94 -7.14
N PRO A 10 11.34 13.64 -7.13
CA PRO A 10 10.13 13.07 -6.57
C PRO A 10 9.73 11.77 -7.29
N ASN A 11 9.58 11.84 -8.60
CA ASN A 11 9.17 10.71 -9.43
C ASN A 11 10.09 9.47 -9.30
N LEU A 12 11.38 9.65 -8.99
CA LEU A 12 12.30 8.54 -8.73
C LEU A 12 12.01 7.84 -7.39
N PHE A 13 11.63 8.59 -6.36
CA PHE A 13 11.21 7.99 -5.08
C PHE A 13 9.88 7.26 -5.23
N THR A 14 8.90 7.85 -5.92
CA THR A 14 7.63 7.19 -6.26
C THR A 14 7.87 5.88 -7.03
N ALA A 15 8.73 5.91 -8.05
CA ALA A 15 9.08 4.72 -8.83
C ALA A 15 9.80 3.67 -7.97
N SER A 16 10.63 4.09 -7.02
CA SER A 16 11.30 3.20 -6.08
C SER A 16 10.30 2.55 -5.11
N SER A 17 9.27 3.29 -4.68
CA SER A 17 8.16 2.77 -3.87
C SER A 17 7.42 1.66 -4.61
N ILE A 18 7.06 1.88 -5.89
CA ILE A 18 6.46 0.85 -6.76
C ILE A 18 7.37 -0.37 -6.88
N PHE A 19 8.67 -0.16 -7.10
CA PHE A 19 9.62 -1.26 -7.23
C PHE A 19 9.67 -2.12 -5.96
N LEU A 20 9.72 -1.50 -4.77
CA LEU A 20 9.69 -2.23 -3.50
C LEU A 20 8.36 -2.96 -3.27
N GLY A 21 7.22 -2.35 -3.64
CA GLY A 21 5.91 -3.00 -3.60
C GLY A 21 5.85 -4.25 -4.48
N MET A 22 6.38 -4.17 -5.71
CA MET A 22 6.47 -5.33 -6.62
C MET A 22 7.41 -6.41 -6.08
N MET A 23 8.57 -6.02 -5.55
CA MET A 23 9.50 -6.98 -4.94
C MET A 23 8.86 -7.68 -3.75
N SER A 24 8.09 -6.97 -2.92
CA SER A 24 7.35 -7.55 -1.80
C SER A 24 6.44 -8.69 -2.26
N ILE A 25 5.71 -8.51 -3.36
CA ILE A 25 4.83 -9.54 -3.94
C ILE A 25 5.62 -10.78 -4.36
N PHE A 26 6.78 -10.61 -5.00
CA PHE A 26 7.64 -11.73 -5.38
C PHE A 26 8.14 -12.51 -4.16
N TYR A 27 8.60 -11.81 -3.11
CA TYR A 27 9.01 -12.46 -1.86
C TYR A 27 7.84 -13.18 -1.17
N ALA A 28 6.64 -12.61 -1.19
CA ALA A 28 5.43 -13.24 -0.66
C ALA A 28 5.07 -14.53 -1.41
N SER A 29 5.18 -14.52 -2.75
CA SER A 29 4.97 -15.73 -3.57
C SER A 29 6.00 -16.83 -3.32
N SER A 30 7.19 -16.47 -2.83
CA SER A 30 8.26 -17.39 -2.46
C SER A 30 8.17 -17.86 -0.99
N TYR A 31 7.02 -17.63 -0.34
CA TYR A 31 6.78 -17.91 1.09
C TYR A 31 7.71 -17.15 2.07
N GLN A 32 8.40 -16.10 1.60
CA GLN A 32 9.26 -15.26 2.44
C GLN A 32 8.48 -14.04 2.97
N PHE A 33 7.47 -14.31 3.79
CA PHE A 33 6.54 -13.29 4.28
C PHE A 33 7.19 -12.19 5.11
N VAL A 34 8.19 -12.53 5.94
CA VAL A 34 8.91 -11.56 6.77
C VAL A 34 9.61 -10.52 5.90
N MET A 35 10.32 -10.95 4.84
CA MET A 35 10.99 -10.03 3.93
C MET A 35 9.99 -9.21 3.12
N ALA A 36 8.91 -9.83 2.65
CA ALA A 36 7.83 -9.15 1.95
C ALA A 36 7.22 -8.01 2.80
N CYS A 37 6.96 -8.28 4.07
CA CYS A 37 6.47 -7.32 5.05
C CYS A 37 7.42 -6.11 5.21
N TRP A 38 8.71 -6.37 5.41
CA TRP A 38 9.71 -5.31 5.54
C TRP A 38 9.84 -4.45 4.27
N LEU A 39 9.66 -5.03 3.09
CA LEU A 39 9.68 -4.29 1.83
C LEU A 39 8.50 -3.31 1.70
N VAL A 40 7.30 -3.68 2.18
CA VAL A 40 6.15 -2.75 2.24
C VAL A 40 6.44 -1.59 3.21
N VAL A 41 7.04 -1.88 4.36
CA VAL A 41 7.44 -0.83 5.32
C VAL A 41 8.53 0.07 4.73
N ALA A 42 9.49 -0.48 3.99
CA ALA A 42 10.50 0.32 3.30
C ALA A 42 9.87 1.22 2.21
N SER A 43 8.91 0.69 1.45
CA SER A 43 8.12 1.46 0.48
C SER A 43 7.35 2.60 1.14
N LEU A 44 6.74 2.37 2.32
CA LEU A 44 6.09 3.42 3.13
C LEU A 44 7.02 4.57 3.48
N ILE A 45 8.26 4.26 3.86
CA ILE A 45 9.24 5.29 4.21
C ILE A 45 9.61 6.11 2.98
N LEU A 46 9.81 5.47 1.83
CA LEU A 46 10.15 6.17 0.59
C LEU A 46 9.01 7.06 0.08
N ASP A 47 7.78 6.56 0.14
CA ASP A 47 6.57 7.26 -0.26
C ASP A 47 6.31 8.51 0.60
N GLY A 48 6.43 8.36 1.92
CA GLY A 48 6.32 9.48 2.85
C GLY A 48 7.45 10.51 2.72
N LEU A 49 8.64 10.09 2.28
CA LEU A 49 9.75 11.00 1.98
C LEU A 49 9.49 11.78 0.68
N ASP A 50 9.00 11.11 -0.37
CA ASP A 50 8.67 11.73 -1.65
C ASP A 50 7.57 12.80 -1.50
N GLY A 51 6.46 12.44 -0.85
CA GLY A 51 5.35 13.36 -0.61
C GLY A 51 5.76 14.58 0.23
N ARG A 52 6.76 14.44 1.12
CA ARG A 52 7.33 15.56 1.89
C ARG A 52 8.30 16.40 1.06
N VAL A 53 9.17 15.79 0.28
CA VAL A 53 10.11 16.48 -0.59
C VAL A 53 9.34 17.29 -1.64
N ALA A 54 8.34 16.70 -2.31
CA ALA A 54 7.51 17.37 -3.31
C ALA A 54 6.77 18.60 -2.76
N ARG A 55 6.31 18.56 -1.49
CA ARG A 55 5.70 19.71 -0.81
C ARG A 55 6.72 20.79 -0.44
N LEU A 56 7.92 20.40 -0.02
CA LEU A 56 8.98 21.33 0.39
C LEU A 56 9.64 22.04 -0.80
N THR A 57 9.72 21.39 -1.97
CA THR A 57 10.34 21.97 -3.17
C THR A 57 9.39 22.79 -4.03
N ASN A 58 8.11 22.95 -3.65
CA ASN A 58 7.06 23.60 -4.47
C ASN A 58 6.97 23.05 -5.92
N THR A 59 7.49 21.85 -6.16
CA THR A 59 7.46 21.17 -7.45
C THR A 59 6.32 20.15 -7.52
N THR A 60 5.14 20.53 -7.01
CA THR A 60 3.93 19.71 -7.11
C THR A 60 3.35 19.83 -8.51
N SER A 61 3.84 18.99 -9.44
CA SER A 61 3.21 18.84 -10.76
C SER A 61 1.93 18.01 -10.62
N LYS A 62 0.88 18.35 -11.39
CA LYS A 62 -0.34 17.52 -11.48
C LYS A 62 -0.02 16.07 -11.84
N PHE A 63 1.02 15.85 -12.65
CA PHE A 63 1.48 14.51 -12.99
C PHE A 63 2.03 13.74 -11.77
N GLY A 64 2.79 14.41 -10.89
CA GLY A 64 3.39 13.77 -9.71
C GLY A 64 2.33 13.33 -8.70
N ILE A 65 1.27 14.13 -8.52
CA ILE A 65 0.15 13.79 -7.61
C ILE A 65 -0.60 12.54 -8.09
N GLU A 66 -0.87 12.44 -9.39
CA GLU A 66 -1.49 11.24 -9.97
C GLU A 66 -0.56 10.03 -9.92
N PHE A 67 0.75 10.25 -10.10
CA PHE A 67 1.75 9.19 -10.06
C PHE A 67 1.95 8.61 -8.65
N ASP A 68 1.97 9.47 -7.63
CA ASP A 68 1.97 9.11 -6.20
C ASP A 68 0.74 8.26 -5.85
N SER A 69 -0.44 8.69 -6.32
CA SER A 69 -1.68 7.94 -6.12
C SER A 69 -1.64 6.53 -6.77
N LEU A 70 -1.04 6.40 -7.96
CA LEU A 70 -0.87 5.09 -8.60
C LEU A 70 0.13 4.21 -7.85
N ALA A 71 1.21 4.79 -7.34
CA ALA A 71 2.20 4.09 -6.54
C ALA A 71 1.61 3.58 -5.23
N ASP A 72 0.84 4.42 -4.54
CA ASP A 72 0.09 4.07 -3.33
C ASP A 72 -0.79 2.85 -3.51
N VAL A 73 -1.53 2.77 -4.63
CA VAL A 73 -2.39 1.61 -4.92
C VAL A 73 -1.58 0.33 -5.07
N ILE A 74 -0.41 0.38 -5.70
CA ILE A 74 0.43 -0.81 -5.90
C ILE A 74 1.14 -1.20 -4.60
N ALA A 75 1.78 -0.24 -3.94
CA ALA A 75 2.58 -0.45 -2.74
C ALA A 75 1.75 -0.80 -1.50
N PHE A 76 0.61 -0.12 -1.31
CA PHE A 76 -0.22 -0.24 -0.09
C PHE A 76 -1.59 -0.89 -0.34
N GLY A 77 -2.03 -1.01 -1.59
CA GLY A 77 -3.20 -1.79 -1.93
C GLY A 77 -2.83 -3.22 -2.33
N VAL A 78 -2.12 -3.36 -3.45
CA VAL A 78 -1.86 -4.66 -4.10
C VAL A 78 -0.88 -5.51 -3.30
N ALA A 79 0.25 -4.95 -2.88
CA ALA A 79 1.28 -5.73 -2.18
C ALA A 79 0.78 -6.37 -0.87
N PRO A 80 0.21 -5.63 0.11
CA PRO A 80 -0.31 -6.23 1.34
C PRO A 80 -1.50 -7.17 1.10
N SER A 81 -2.36 -6.88 0.12
CA SER A 81 -3.46 -7.77 -0.25
C SER A 81 -2.96 -9.14 -0.74
N LEU A 82 -1.94 -9.15 -1.60
CA LEU A 82 -1.34 -10.38 -2.09
C LEU A 82 -0.53 -11.11 -1.00
N ILE A 83 0.15 -10.38 -0.10
CA ILE A 83 0.77 -10.98 1.08
C ILE A 83 -0.27 -11.75 1.90
N ALA A 84 -1.42 -11.12 2.22
CA ALA A 84 -2.49 -11.76 2.97
C ALA A 84 -3.09 -12.96 2.21
N TYR A 85 -3.22 -12.86 0.89
CA TYR A 85 -3.66 -13.97 0.04
C TYR A 85 -2.70 -15.15 0.11
N PHE A 86 -1.39 -14.94 -0.08
CA PHE A 86 -0.40 -16.01 -0.02
C PHE A 86 -0.24 -16.59 1.38
N TYR A 87 -0.46 -15.79 2.43
CA TYR A 87 -0.31 -16.21 3.82
C TYR A 87 -1.48 -17.07 4.31
N VAL A 88 -2.72 -16.62 4.09
CA VAL A 88 -3.94 -17.29 4.60
C VAL A 88 -4.95 -17.57 3.49
N GLY A 89 -5.10 -16.65 2.54
CA GLY A 89 -6.12 -16.72 1.50
C GLY A 89 -6.00 -17.92 0.55
N TYR A 90 -4.80 -18.50 0.39
CA TYR A 90 -4.56 -19.66 -0.46
C TYR A 90 -5.42 -20.87 -0.05
N ASN A 91 -5.64 -21.06 1.25
CA ASN A 91 -6.47 -22.15 1.78
C ASN A 91 -7.97 -21.99 1.44
N PHE A 92 -8.42 -20.75 1.20
CA PHE A 92 -9.82 -20.43 0.85
C PHE A 92 -10.06 -20.41 -0.67
N GLY A 93 -9.04 -20.70 -1.48
CA GLY A 93 -9.14 -20.80 -2.94
C GLY A 93 -9.76 -19.55 -3.59
N ARG A 94 -10.87 -19.74 -4.31
CA ARG A 94 -11.55 -18.67 -5.07
C ARG A 94 -12.05 -17.52 -4.19
N ILE A 95 -12.43 -17.80 -2.95
CA ILE A 95 -12.91 -16.78 -2.00
C ILE A 95 -11.73 -15.91 -1.55
N GLY A 96 -10.57 -16.53 -1.29
CA GLY A 96 -9.31 -15.84 -1.03
C GLY A 96 -8.97 -14.81 -2.12
N MET A 97 -9.07 -15.23 -3.37
CA MET A 97 -8.82 -14.36 -4.52
C MET A 97 -9.81 -13.20 -4.59
N ALA A 98 -11.11 -13.47 -4.42
CA ALA A 98 -12.15 -12.44 -4.49
C ALA A 98 -11.99 -11.37 -3.40
N VAL A 99 -11.67 -11.77 -2.17
CA VAL A 99 -11.46 -10.83 -1.06
C VAL A 99 -10.22 -9.97 -1.27
N SER A 100 -9.12 -10.58 -1.72
CA SER A 100 -7.89 -9.83 -2.03
C SER A 100 -8.13 -8.78 -3.12
N ALA A 101 -8.92 -9.12 -4.15
CA ALA A 101 -9.30 -8.19 -5.20
C ALA A 101 -10.21 -7.07 -4.69
N LEU A 102 -11.20 -7.39 -3.85
CA LEU A 102 -12.11 -6.39 -3.26
C LEU A 102 -11.35 -5.39 -2.38
N PHE A 103 -10.37 -5.84 -1.59
CA PHE A 103 -9.52 -4.95 -0.79
C PHE A 103 -8.81 -3.90 -1.65
N VAL A 104 -8.22 -4.32 -2.78
CA VAL A 104 -7.56 -3.41 -3.72
C VAL A 104 -8.56 -2.45 -4.36
N ILE A 105 -9.73 -2.94 -4.77
CA ILE A 105 -10.79 -2.12 -5.40
C ILE A 105 -11.28 -1.04 -4.44
N PHE A 106 -11.62 -1.40 -3.19
CA PHE A 106 -12.08 -0.44 -2.19
C PHE A 106 -10.98 0.56 -1.81
N GLY A 107 -9.72 0.11 -1.71
CA GLY A 107 -8.56 0.98 -1.53
C GLY A 107 -8.42 1.99 -2.67
N ALA A 108 -8.49 1.55 -3.92
CA ALA A 108 -8.37 2.42 -5.10
C ALA A 108 -9.52 3.44 -5.20
N ILE A 109 -10.77 3.02 -4.98
CA ILE A 109 -11.94 3.94 -4.96
C ILE A 109 -11.76 5.02 -3.92
N ARG A 110 -11.25 4.65 -2.74
CA ARG A 110 -11.01 5.59 -1.65
C ARG A 110 -9.93 6.60 -1.99
N LEU A 111 -8.82 6.17 -2.59
CA LEU A 111 -7.73 7.05 -3.00
C LEU A 111 -8.20 8.01 -4.11
N ALA A 112 -8.98 7.50 -5.07
CA ALA A 112 -9.61 8.31 -6.12
C ALA A 112 -10.55 9.38 -5.55
N ARG A 113 -11.36 9.04 -4.52
CA ARG A 113 -12.21 9.99 -3.81
C ARG A 113 -11.40 11.07 -3.08
N PHE A 114 -10.26 10.70 -2.48
CA PHE A 114 -9.37 11.67 -1.83
C PHE A 114 -8.78 12.65 -2.86
N ASN A 115 -8.30 12.15 -3.99
CA ASN A 115 -7.71 12.99 -5.04
C ASN A 115 -8.72 14.03 -5.60
N ILE A 116 -9.98 13.65 -5.84
CA ILE A 116 -11.02 14.61 -6.31
C ILE A 116 -11.48 15.60 -5.23
N SER A 117 -11.53 15.20 -3.95
CA SER A 117 -11.96 16.08 -2.86
C SER A 117 -10.95 17.20 -2.58
N THR A 118 -9.65 16.95 -2.75
CA THR A 118 -8.62 18.00 -2.62
C THR A 118 -8.71 19.11 -3.68
N ASN A 119 -9.44 18.88 -4.79
CA ASN A 119 -9.63 19.87 -5.86
C ASN A 119 -10.82 20.83 -5.62
N THR A 120 -11.69 20.60 -4.63
CA THR A 120 -13.00 21.29 -4.55
C THR A 120 -13.39 21.91 -3.20
N SER A 121 -12.75 21.60 -2.07
CA SER A 121 -13.06 22.27 -0.78
C SER A 121 -11.96 22.15 0.29
N ASP A 122 -12.09 22.99 1.32
CA ASP A 122 -11.12 23.41 2.36
C ASP A 122 -10.05 22.41 2.86
N PRO A 123 -8.83 22.88 3.25
CA PRO A 123 -7.65 22.05 3.54
C PRO A 123 -7.70 21.17 4.80
N TYR A 124 -8.82 21.14 5.53
CA TYR A 124 -8.89 20.62 6.91
C TYR A 124 -9.80 19.40 7.10
N SER A 125 -10.34 18.81 6.03
CA SER A 125 -11.19 17.62 6.15
C SER A 125 -10.50 16.37 5.60
N PHE A 126 -9.54 15.84 6.35
CA PHE A 126 -9.06 14.47 6.15
C PHE A 126 -10.18 13.50 6.56
N ILE A 127 -11.05 13.15 5.63
CA ILE A 127 -12.11 12.17 5.87
C ILE A 127 -11.53 10.77 5.63
N GLY A 128 -10.90 10.23 6.68
CA GLY A 128 -10.65 8.79 6.85
C GLY A 128 -9.20 8.38 7.14
N ILE A 129 -9.04 7.15 7.63
CA ILE A 129 -7.78 6.43 7.88
C ILE A 129 -6.90 6.30 6.61
N PRO A 130 -5.65 6.78 6.58
CA PRO A 130 -4.79 6.66 5.39
C PRO A 130 -4.59 5.19 4.95
N ILE A 131 -4.65 4.93 3.63
CA ILE A 131 -4.43 3.60 3.02
C ILE A 131 -3.08 2.97 3.42
N PRO A 132 -1.98 3.75 3.56
CA PRO A 132 -0.75 3.21 4.09
C PRO A 132 -0.86 2.67 5.53
N ALA A 133 -1.75 3.23 6.37
CA ALA A 133 -1.99 2.68 7.71
C ALA A 133 -2.72 1.33 7.67
N ALA A 134 -3.61 1.13 6.71
CA ALA A 134 -4.25 -0.18 6.49
C ALA A 134 -3.23 -1.23 6.02
N ALA A 135 -2.32 -0.86 5.11
CA ALA A 135 -1.23 -1.72 4.66
C ALA A 135 -0.30 -2.16 5.80
N VAL A 136 0.09 -1.21 6.66
CA VAL A 136 0.95 -1.48 7.82
C VAL A 136 0.26 -2.42 8.81
N LEU A 137 -1.04 -2.26 9.03
CA LEU A 137 -1.81 -3.15 9.91
C LEU A 137 -1.79 -4.59 9.37
N VAL A 138 -2.02 -4.78 8.07
CA VAL A 138 -1.95 -6.10 7.43
C VAL A 138 -0.58 -6.74 7.61
N VAL A 139 0.47 -5.98 7.34
CA VAL A 139 1.87 -6.43 7.47
C VAL A 139 2.22 -6.77 8.93
N LEU A 140 1.81 -5.94 9.88
CA LEU A 140 2.02 -6.19 11.31
C LEU A 140 1.31 -7.45 11.78
N CYS A 141 0.08 -7.69 11.34
CA CYS A 141 -0.65 -8.93 11.67
C CYS A 141 0.09 -10.17 11.19
N VAL A 142 0.61 -10.16 9.96
CA VAL A 142 1.40 -11.28 9.40
C VAL A 142 2.70 -11.49 10.19
N LEU A 143 3.41 -10.42 10.54
CA LEU A 143 4.65 -10.51 11.34
C LEU A 143 4.41 -10.99 12.77
N LEU A 144 3.35 -10.53 13.42
CA LEU A 144 2.99 -10.95 14.78
C LEU A 144 2.61 -12.41 14.83
N ASP A 145 1.81 -12.88 13.86
CA ASP A 145 1.45 -14.29 13.78
C ASP A 145 2.67 -15.17 13.52
N ASN A 146 3.53 -14.79 12.57
CA ASN A 146 4.75 -15.53 12.27
C ASN A 146 5.68 -15.70 13.49
N LYS A 147 5.74 -14.70 14.38
CA LYS A 147 6.64 -14.71 15.54
C LYS A 147 6.05 -15.38 16.78
N TYR A 148 4.75 -15.19 17.04
CA TYR A 148 4.12 -15.63 18.28
C TYR A 148 3.22 -16.85 18.12
N HIS A 149 3.04 -17.38 16.90
CA HIS A 149 2.07 -18.43 16.58
C HIS A 149 0.70 -18.14 17.21
N PHE A 150 0.33 -16.86 17.27
CA PHE A 150 -0.80 -16.36 18.05
C PHE A 150 -2.14 -16.88 17.51
N LEU A 151 -2.15 -17.39 16.27
CA LEU A 151 -3.36 -17.79 15.55
C LEU A 151 -3.54 -19.31 15.37
N GLU A 152 -2.88 -20.16 16.17
CA GLU A 152 -3.03 -21.63 16.06
C GLU A 152 -4.46 -22.16 16.26
N GLY A 153 -5.44 -21.32 16.65
CA GLY A 153 -6.84 -21.74 16.86
C GLY A 153 -7.93 -20.96 16.10
N ASN A 154 -7.63 -19.96 15.26
CA ASN A 154 -8.69 -19.08 14.72
C ASN A 154 -8.39 -18.43 13.34
N THR A 155 -7.73 -19.17 12.46
CA THR A 155 -7.40 -18.74 11.09
C THR A 155 -8.59 -18.18 10.30
N GLU A 156 -9.81 -18.66 10.55
CA GLU A 156 -11.04 -18.16 9.92
C GLU A 156 -11.45 -16.75 10.39
N LYS A 157 -11.22 -16.40 11.66
CA LYS A 157 -11.52 -15.05 12.18
C LYS A 157 -10.55 -13.99 11.66
N LEU A 158 -9.32 -14.37 11.33
CA LEU A 158 -8.34 -13.45 10.76
C LEU A 158 -8.75 -12.99 9.36
N PHE A 159 -9.25 -13.92 8.53
CA PHE A 159 -9.74 -13.61 7.19
C PHE A 159 -10.95 -12.64 7.23
N LEU A 160 -11.83 -12.79 8.23
CA LEU A 160 -12.93 -11.85 8.48
C LEU A 160 -12.44 -10.50 9.03
N SER A 161 -11.36 -10.47 9.82
CA SER A 161 -10.78 -9.21 10.31
C SER A 161 -10.03 -8.42 9.23
N PHE A 162 -9.59 -9.06 8.14
CA PHE A 162 -9.04 -8.35 6.98
C PHE A 162 -10.12 -7.63 6.14
N ILE A 163 -11.41 -7.93 6.38
CA ILE A 163 -12.56 -7.40 5.64
C ILE A 163 -13.20 -6.18 6.35
N VAL A 164 -12.91 -5.95 7.63
CA VAL A 164 -13.49 -4.89 8.47
C VAL A 164 -12.45 -3.82 8.80
#